data_AF-A0AAV8R271-F1
#
_entry.id   AF-A0AAV8R271-F1
#
_cell.length_a   1.000
_cell.length_b   1.000
_cell.length_c   1.000
_cell.angle_alpha   90.00
_cell.angle_beta   90.00
_cell.angle_gamma   90.00
#
_symmetry.space_group_name_H-M   'P 1'
#
loop_
_entity.id
_entity.type
_entity.pdbx_description
1 polymer ?
#
loop_
_entity_poly.entity_id
_entity_poly.type
_entity_poly.pdbx_seq_one_letter_code
_entity_poly.pdbx_strand_id
1 'polypeptide(L)'
;MQKSNVPNPAKAEQSYPRFSLSSLGFGPAAPSKDLLPPPPPAVEVLPGDEESSAAKSNVEPIVIDDDLTLLKGRASTFDVFGVANSDLVPGKYEGGLKLWEGSLDLVKILHSEIEEGVLMLSGNRVLELGCGHGLPGIFAGLKGAAVIHFQDFNAEVLRSLTIPNVTVNLKKELNQQQPLLTSKTSTIITTDVRFFAGDWNEIHQLLPYVCSGEERKETNGGLQEKSCDGYDVILMAETVYALSSLHCLYELIKRCMHRPSGIVYMAGKKHYFGVGGGTRQFVNLVEEDGILAACLLAEVADGSSNVREVWKLMYR
;
A
#
# COMPACT_ATOMS: atom_id res chain seq x y z
N MET A 1 19.82 27.84 -70.11
CA MET A 1 21.22 27.45 -69.88
C MET A 1 21.91 28.54 -69.08
N GLN A 2 22.82 28.13 -68.20
CA GLN A 2 23.75 28.89 -67.35
C GLN A 2 23.29 29.48 -66.00
N LYS A 3 24.17 29.19 -65.02
CA LYS A 3 24.15 29.39 -63.56
C LYS A 3 24.98 30.64 -63.18
N SER A 4 24.98 30.90 -61.87
CA SER A 4 25.93 31.68 -61.03
C SER A 4 25.50 33.13 -60.76
N ASN A 5 25.71 33.75 -59.60
CA ASN A 5 26.38 33.37 -58.35
C ASN A 5 25.91 34.32 -57.20
N VAL A 6 26.11 33.87 -55.96
CA VAL A 6 25.71 34.47 -54.66
C VAL A 6 26.48 35.78 -54.33
N PRO A 7 25.98 36.62 -53.40
CA PRO A 7 26.71 36.78 -52.14
C PRO A 7 25.83 36.82 -50.87
N ASN A 8 26.43 36.37 -49.78
CA ASN A 8 25.92 36.25 -48.40
C ASN A 8 26.14 37.58 -47.62
N PRO A 9 25.35 37.88 -46.57
CA PRO A 9 25.99 38.45 -45.39
C PRO A 9 25.47 37.95 -44.02
N ALA A 10 26.45 37.50 -43.23
CA ALA A 10 26.74 37.75 -41.82
C ALA A 10 25.66 38.30 -40.84
N LYS A 11 25.51 37.52 -39.75
CA LYS A 11 25.46 37.84 -38.30
C LYS A 11 24.89 39.18 -37.83
N ALA A 12 23.88 39.10 -36.96
CA ALA A 12 23.53 40.11 -35.98
C ALA A 12 23.77 39.58 -34.55
N GLU A 13 24.78 40.10 -33.87
CA GLU A 13 24.91 40.09 -32.41
C GLU A 13 24.22 41.36 -31.89
N GLN A 14 23.30 41.22 -30.93
CA GLN A 14 22.80 42.33 -30.13
C GLN A 14 23.19 42.12 -28.66
N SER A 15 24.02 43.05 -28.19
CA SER A 15 24.56 43.18 -26.85
C SER A 15 23.49 43.60 -25.83
N TYR A 16 23.50 42.98 -24.66
CA TYR A 16 22.85 43.51 -23.45
C TYR A 16 23.92 43.91 -22.41
N PRO A 17 23.65 44.95 -21.59
CA PRO A 17 24.68 45.65 -20.83
C PRO A 17 25.20 44.85 -19.63
N ARG A 18 26.51 44.96 -19.40
CA ARG A 18 27.17 44.53 -18.16
C ARG A 18 26.73 45.45 -17.02
N PHE A 19 26.06 44.89 -16.01
CA PHE A 19 26.01 45.48 -14.68
C PHE A 19 26.98 44.73 -13.76
N SER A 20 27.95 45.48 -13.25
CA SER A 20 28.84 45.11 -12.15
C SER A 20 28.09 45.28 -10.83
N LEU A 21 28.11 44.28 -9.97
CA LEU A 21 27.74 44.39 -8.56
C LEU A 21 28.85 43.76 -7.72
N SER A 22 29.71 44.63 -7.20
CA SER A 22 30.59 44.36 -6.08
C SER A 22 29.77 44.11 -4.81
N SER A 23 30.09 43.01 -4.13
CA SER A 23 30.05 42.80 -2.67
C SER A 23 28.87 43.42 -1.88
N LEU A 24 27.89 42.58 -1.57
CA LEU A 24 27.22 42.51 -0.26
C LEU A 24 26.72 41.08 -0.10
N GLY A 25 27.30 40.37 0.87
CA GLY A 25 26.99 38.97 1.13
C GLY A 25 25.60 38.81 1.72
N PHE A 26 24.73 38.12 0.99
CA PHE A 26 23.62 37.32 1.49
C PHE A 26 23.36 36.25 0.42
N GLY A 27 24.06 35.13 0.53
CA GLY A 27 23.65 33.93 -0.19
C GLY A 27 22.29 33.48 0.37
N PRO A 28 21.37 32.96 -0.44
CA PRO A 28 20.18 32.31 0.12
C PRO A 28 20.67 31.22 1.06
N ALA A 29 20.25 31.28 2.32
CA ALA A 29 20.47 30.19 3.25
C ALA A 29 20.01 28.91 2.56
N ALA A 30 20.89 27.91 2.50
CA ALA A 30 20.46 26.56 2.14
C ALA A 30 19.26 26.23 3.02
N PRO A 31 18.16 25.68 2.48
CA PRO A 31 17.04 25.29 3.31
C PRO A 31 17.60 24.37 4.40
N SER A 32 17.33 24.68 5.66
CA SER A 32 17.54 23.71 6.72
C SER A 32 16.86 22.44 6.24
N LYS A 33 17.59 21.32 6.18
CA LYS A 33 16.94 20.02 6.20
C LYS A 33 16.30 19.96 7.58
N ASP A 34 15.08 20.46 7.69
CA ASP A 34 14.26 20.23 8.86
C ASP A 34 14.21 18.71 8.99
N LEU A 35 14.89 18.21 10.02
CA LEU A 35 14.94 16.79 10.30
C LEU A 35 13.50 16.34 10.51
N LEU A 36 13.06 15.39 9.69
CA LEU A 36 11.73 14.80 9.85
C LEU A 36 11.61 14.27 11.29
N PRO A 37 10.41 14.35 11.89
CA PRO A 37 10.19 13.73 13.19
C PRO A 37 10.53 12.24 13.12
N PRO A 38 11.00 11.62 14.22
CA PRO A 38 11.21 10.18 14.25
C PRO A 38 9.89 9.46 13.94
N PRO A 39 9.95 8.30 13.27
CA PRO A 39 8.75 7.51 13.00
C PRO A 39 8.07 7.09 14.32
N PRO A 40 6.74 6.86 14.29
CA PRO A 40 6.03 6.32 15.44
C PRO A 40 6.53 4.90 15.76
N PRO A 41 6.56 4.50 17.04
CA PRO A 41 6.93 3.15 17.41
C PRO A 41 5.95 2.14 16.81
N ALA A 42 6.47 0.99 16.39
CA ALA A 42 5.63 -0.11 15.96
C ALA A 42 4.73 -0.57 17.12
N VAL A 43 3.43 -0.72 16.86
CA VAL A 43 2.44 -1.15 17.86
C VAL A 43 1.30 -1.93 17.23
N GLU A 44 0.79 -2.94 17.94
CA GLU A 44 -0.49 -3.57 17.59
C GLU A 44 -1.65 -2.70 18.10
N VAL A 45 -2.57 -2.37 17.20
CA VAL A 45 -3.74 -1.54 17.49
C VAL A 45 -4.93 -2.45 17.75
N LEU A 46 -5.39 -2.48 19.00
CA LEU A 46 -6.59 -3.22 19.38
C LEU A 46 -7.86 -2.39 19.07
N PRO A 47 -8.94 -3.03 18.56
CA PRO A 47 -10.25 -2.39 18.46
C PRO A 47 -10.76 -1.99 19.86
N GLY A 48 -11.34 -0.79 20.01
CA GLY A 48 -11.91 -0.33 21.27
C GLY A 48 -13.34 -0.84 21.52
N ASP A 49 -13.73 -0.96 22.80
CA ASP A 49 -15.07 -1.40 23.21
C ASP A 49 -16.20 -0.40 22.84
N GLU A 50 -15.91 0.90 22.86
CA GLU A 50 -16.91 1.97 22.60
C GLU A 50 -17.12 2.30 21.11
N GLU A 51 -16.19 1.88 20.25
CA GLU A 51 -16.16 2.20 18.81
C GLU A 51 -17.22 1.43 18.00
N SER A 52 -17.87 0.43 18.62
CA SER A 52 -19.00 -0.29 18.04
C SER A 52 -20.29 0.54 17.91
N SER A 53 -20.40 1.65 18.65
CA SER A 53 -21.61 2.50 18.69
C SER A 53 -21.53 3.72 17.75
N ALA A 54 -20.33 4.30 17.57
CA ALA A 54 -20.10 5.44 16.67
C ALA A 54 -19.92 5.04 15.19
N ALA A 55 -19.57 3.77 14.91
CA ALA A 55 -19.34 3.26 13.56
C ALA A 55 -20.59 3.25 12.65
N LYS A 56 -21.80 3.44 13.18
CA LYS A 56 -23.03 3.44 12.37
C LYS A 56 -23.28 4.74 11.60
N SER A 57 -22.66 5.87 11.95
CA SER A 57 -23.10 7.18 11.45
C SER A 57 -22.24 7.83 10.36
N ASN A 58 -21.16 7.23 9.87
CA ASN A 58 -20.29 7.89 8.87
C ASN A 58 -19.65 6.98 7.80
N VAL A 59 -20.35 5.90 7.41
CA VAL A 59 -19.92 5.03 6.31
C VAL A 59 -20.77 5.24 5.06
N GLU A 60 -20.17 5.11 3.88
CA GLU A 60 -20.83 5.23 2.59
C GLU A 60 -20.53 4.03 1.69
N PRO A 61 -21.47 3.63 0.82
CA PRO A 61 -21.23 2.57 -0.16
C PRO A 61 -20.29 3.05 -1.26
N ILE A 62 -19.39 2.16 -1.66
CA ILE A 62 -18.57 2.26 -2.85
C ILE A 62 -18.86 1.07 -3.72
N VAL A 63 -19.39 1.36 -4.90
CA VAL A 63 -19.55 0.38 -5.97
C VAL A 63 -18.18 0.18 -6.61
N ILE A 64 -17.64 -1.03 -6.49
CA ILE A 64 -16.37 -1.42 -7.10
C ILE A 64 -16.64 -2.03 -8.47
N ASP A 65 -17.66 -2.88 -8.55
CA ASP A 65 -18.16 -3.52 -9.76
C ASP A 65 -19.69 -3.69 -9.67
N ASP A 66 -20.33 -4.18 -10.73
CA ASP A 66 -21.79 -4.31 -10.83
C ASP A 66 -22.41 -5.13 -9.68
N ASP A 67 -21.68 -6.11 -9.14
CA ASP A 67 -22.12 -7.00 -8.06
C ASP A 67 -21.33 -6.82 -6.75
N LEU A 68 -20.33 -5.93 -6.73
CA LEU A 68 -19.44 -5.73 -5.58
C LEU A 68 -19.54 -4.31 -5.03
N THR A 69 -20.12 -4.20 -3.83
CA THR A 69 -20.18 -2.94 -3.08
C THR A 69 -19.55 -3.12 -1.70
N LEU A 70 -18.55 -2.29 -1.38
CA LEU A 70 -17.97 -2.20 -0.04
C LEU A 70 -18.44 -0.92 0.66
N LEU A 71 -18.35 -0.90 1.97
CA LEU A 71 -18.60 0.30 2.78
C LEU A 71 -17.26 0.93 3.18
N LYS A 72 -17.15 2.25 3.02
CA LYS A 72 -16.00 2.99 3.53
C LYS A 72 -16.41 4.09 4.49
N GLY A 73 -15.59 4.37 5.47
CA GLY A 73 -15.71 5.50 6.37
C GLY A 73 -15.32 6.82 5.71
N ARG A 74 -15.59 7.90 6.42
CA ARG A 74 -15.06 9.23 6.14
C ARG A 74 -14.34 9.73 7.38
N ALA A 75 -13.12 10.22 7.19
CA ALA A 75 -12.33 10.89 8.20
C ALA A 75 -11.59 12.07 7.56
N SER A 76 -11.43 13.16 8.29
CA SER A 76 -10.63 14.31 7.84
C SER A 76 -9.33 14.38 8.63
N THR A 77 -8.28 14.92 8.02
CA THR A 77 -7.00 15.13 8.71
C THR A 77 -7.13 16.13 9.85
N PHE A 78 -8.09 17.06 9.78
CA PHE A 78 -8.41 17.96 10.88
C PHE A 78 -8.98 17.21 12.09
N ASP A 79 -9.95 16.33 11.89
CA ASP A 79 -10.59 15.61 13.00
C ASP A 79 -9.62 14.62 13.67
N VAL A 80 -8.75 13.99 12.88
CA VAL A 80 -7.84 12.94 13.35
C VAL A 80 -6.54 13.50 13.92
N PHE A 81 -5.95 14.51 13.27
CA PHE A 81 -4.60 15.00 13.59
C PHE A 81 -4.56 16.49 14.00
N GLY A 82 -5.70 17.19 13.99
CA GLY A 82 -5.78 18.62 14.33
C GLY A 82 -5.01 19.52 13.35
N VAL A 83 -4.73 19.05 12.13
CA VAL A 83 -3.99 19.80 11.10
C VAL A 83 -4.91 20.22 9.95
N ALA A 84 -4.47 21.21 9.16
CA ALA A 84 -5.17 21.57 7.94
C ALA A 84 -5.32 20.37 7.01
N ASN A 85 -6.43 20.34 6.24
CA ASN A 85 -6.71 19.22 5.35
C ASN A 85 -5.57 19.04 4.32
N SER A 86 -4.82 17.97 4.49
CA SER A 86 -3.72 17.54 3.60
C SER A 86 -3.88 16.06 3.27
N ASP A 87 -3.45 15.67 2.07
CA ASP A 87 -3.42 14.27 1.64
C ASP A 87 -2.28 13.49 2.28
N LEU A 88 -1.17 14.18 2.62
CA LEU A 88 0.02 13.61 3.25
C LEU A 88 0.82 14.74 3.95
N VAL A 89 1.49 14.40 5.05
CA VAL A 89 2.47 15.23 5.78
C VAL A 89 3.63 14.32 6.18
N PRO A 90 4.80 14.38 5.49
CA PRO A 90 5.89 13.42 5.71
C PRO A 90 6.31 13.31 7.18
N GLY A 91 6.47 12.08 7.67
CA GLY A 91 6.85 11.73 9.05
C GLY A 91 5.76 11.95 10.10
N LYS A 92 4.63 12.57 9.75
CA LYS A 92 3.51 12.81 10.69
C LYS A 92 2.25 12.07 10.28
N TYR A 93 1.88 12.16 9.00
CA TYR A 93 0.71 11.54 8.41
C TYR A 93 1.07 11.10 7.00
N GLU A 94 1.36 9.82 6.80
CA GLU A 94 1.83 9.28 5.50
C GLU A 94 0.66 8.94 4.55
N GLY A 95 -0.46 9.64 4.70
CA GLY A 95 -1.69 9.36 3.97
C GLY A 95 -2.59 8.34 4.68
N GLY A 96 -3.56 7.80 3.94
CA GLY A 96 -4.46 6.74 4.43
C GLY A 96 -5.91 7.19 4.70
N LEU A 97 -6.15 8.45 5.07
CA LEU A 97 -7.52 8.99 5.24
C LEU A 97 -8.21 9.33 3.91
N LYS A 98 -7.42 9.56 2.85
CA LYS A 98 -7.93 9.66 1.49
C LYS A 98 -7.98 8.27 0.86
N LEU A 99 -9.09 7.95 0.22
CA LEU A 99 -9.17 6.76 -0.61
C LEU A 99 -8.51 7.08 -1.96
N TRP A 100 -7.48 6.30 -2.30
CA TRP A 100 -6.81 6.40 -3.58
C TRP A 100 -7.37 5.35 -4.56
N GLU A 101 -7.46 5.73 -5.83
CA GLU A 101 -8.09 4.91 -6.90
C GLU A 101 -7.41 3.55 -7.05
N GLY A 102 -6.08 3.46 -6.82
CA GLY A 102 -5.34 2.20 -6.86
C GLY A 102 -5.89 1.13 -5.92
N SER A 103 -6.53 1.50 -4.81
CA SER A 103 -7.19 0.55 -3.90
C SER A 103 -8.39 -0.13 -4.59
N LEU A 104 -9.16 0.62 -5.38
CA LEU A 104 -10.30 0.09 -6.13
C LEU A 104 -9.84 -0.74 -7.33
N ASP A 105 -8.82 -0.28 -8.05
CA ASP A 105 -8.23 -1.03 -9.17
C ASP A 105 -7.68 -2.38 -8.69
N LEU A 106 -7.04 -2.41 -7.50
CA LEU A 106 -6.56 -3.65 -6.90
C LEU A 106 -7.70 -4.61 -6.59
N VAL A 107 -8.78 -4.14 -5.96
CA VAL A 107 -9.93 -5.01 -5.65
C VAL A 107 -10.57 -5.58 -6.92
N LYS A 108 -10.72 -4.77 -7.98
CA LYS A 108 -11.24 -5.23 -9.28
C LYS A 108 -10.40 -6.38 -9.85
N ILE A 109 -9.08 -6.25 -9.82
CA ILE A 109 -8.16 -7.29 -10.31
C ILE A 109 -8.23 -8.55 -9.44
N LEU A 110 -8.26 -8.41 -8.11
CA LEU A 110 -8.44 -9.56 -7.22
C LEU A 110 -9.78 -10.26 -7.48
N HIS A 111 -10.85 -9.51 -7.77
CA HIS A 111 -12.15 -10.07 -8.10
C HIS A 111 -12.10 -10.89 -9.40
N SER A 112 -11.57 -10.30 -10.47
CA SER A 112 -11.40 -10.98 -11.76
C SER A 112 -10.53 -12.23 -11.67
N GLU A 113 -9.37 -12.18 -10.98
CA GLU A 113 -8.51 -13.36 -10.81
C GLU A 113 -9.21 -14.49 -10.02
N ILE A 114 -10.14 -14.17 -9.11
CA ILE A 114 -10.94 -15.17 -8.39
C ILE A 114 -12.02 -15.77 -9.30
N GLU A 115 -12.72 -14.96 -10.08
CA GLU A 115 -13.74 -15.43 -11.03
C GLU A 115 -13.15 -16.33 -12.11
N GLU A 116 -11.92 -16.04 -12.54
CA GLU A 116 -11.15 -16.85 -13.48
C GLU A 116 -10.51 -18.10 -12.84
N GLY A 117 -10.60 -18.25 -11.52
CA GLY A 117 -10.04 -19.39 -10.78
C GLY A 117 -8.51 -19.37 -10.65
N VAL A 118 -7.87 -18.23 -10.93
CA VAL A 118 -6.41 -18.04 -10.85
C VAL A 118 -5.97 -17.76 -9.40
N LEU A 119 -6.81 -17.05 -8.63
CA LEU A 119 -6.56 -16.70 -7.24
C LEU A 119 -7.56 -17.39 -6.31
N MET A 120 -7.05 -18.04 -5.26
CA MET A 120 -7.86 -18.49 -4.13
C MET A 120 -7.45 -17.73 -2.87
N LEU A 121 -8.40 -17.05 -2.22
CA LEU A 121 -8.18 -16.38 -0.93
C LEU A 121 -8.70 -17.18 0.25
N SER A 122 -9.61 -18.13 0.02
CA SER A 122 -10.19 -18.95 1.08
C SER A 122 -9.11 -19.72 1.84
N GLY A 123 -9.02 -19.52 3.16
CA GLY A 123 -8.01 -20.17 4.00
C GLY A 123 -6.64 -19.49 4.05
N ASN A 124 -6.37 -18.50 3.21
CA ASN A 124 -5.06 -17.85 3.13
C ASN A 124 -4.80 -16.87 4.28
N ARG A 125 -3.52 -16.63 4.56
CA ARG A 125 -3.00 -15.54 5.36
C ARG A 125 -2.70 -14.34 4.47
N VAL A 126 -3.42 -13.25 4.68
CA VAL A 126 -3.34 -12.03 3.87
C VAL A 126 -2.78 -10.89 4.71
N LEU A 127 -1.80 -10.17 4.17
CA LEU A 127 -1.27 -8.93 4.75
C LEU A 127 -1.53 -7.76 3.79
N GLU A 128 -2.20 -6.71 4.25
CA GLU A 128 -2.29 -5.45 3.51
C GLU A 128 -1.31 -4.43 4.11
N LEU A 129 -0.32 -4.02 3.32
CA LEU A 129 0.67 -2.99 3.70
C LEU A 129 0.20 -1.61 3.23
N GLY A 130 0.31 -0.61 4.10
CA GLY A 130 -0.19 0.74 3.83
C GLY A 130 -1.70 0.77 3.59
N CYS A 131 -2.47 0.15 4.48
CA CYS A 131 -3.86 -0.21 4.20
C CYS A 131 -4.83 0.97 4.10
N GLY A 132 -4.60 2.08 4.83
CA GLY A 132 -5.54 3.22 4.85
C GLY A 132 -6.98 2.80 5.14
N HIS A 133 -7.83 2.76 4.12
CA HIS A 133 -9.21 2.30 4.25
C HIS A 133 -9.37 0.78 4.42
N GLY A 134 -8.37 -0.02 4.03
CA GLY A 134 -8.36 -1.47 4.14
C GLY A 134 -9.25 -2.22 3.14
N LEU A 135 -9.63 -1.61 2.01
CA LEU A 135 -10.59 -2.22 1.07
C LEU A 135 -10.09 -3.55 0.46
N PRO A 136 -8.84 -3.69 -0.02
CA PRO A 136 -8.27 -4.94 -0.48
C PRO A 136 -8.31 -6.07 0.57
N GLY A 137 -7.90 -5.79 1.80
CA GLY A 137 -7.94 -6.76 2.89
C GLY A 137 -9.38 -7.11 3.30
N ILE A 138 -10.28 -6.13 3.35
CA ILE A 138 -11.72 -6.38 3.59
C ILE A 138 -12.29 -7.32 2.53
N PHE A 139 -12.00 -7.06 1.26
CA PHE A 139 -12.41 -7.91 0.16
C PHE A 139 -11.87 -9.33 0.32
N ALA A 140 -10.60 -9.48 0.69
CA ALA A 140 -10.01 -10.79 0.96
C ALA A 140 -10.76 -11.55 2.08
N GLY A 141 -11.21 -10.87 3.12
CA GLY A 141 -12.05 -11.46 4.16
C GLY A 141 -13.42 -11.90 3.68
N LEU A 142 -14.08 -11.10 2.86
CA LEU A 142 -15.34 -11.49 2.23
C LEU A 142 -15.18 -12.69 1.28
N LYS A 143 -13.98 -12.92 0.75
CA LYS A 143 -13.64 -14.09 -0.08
C LYS A 143 -13.03 -15.26 0.74
N GLY A 144 -13.13 -15.21 2.07
CA GLY A 144 -12.86 -16.36 2.95
C GLY A 144 -11.43 -16.47 3.48
N ALA A 145 -10.61 -15.42 3.39
CA ALA A 145 -9.29 -15.42 4.04
C ALA A 145 -9.40 -15.83 5.51
N ALA A 146 -8.49 -16.71 5.95
CA ALA A 146 -8.48 -17.19 7.34
C ALA A 146 -7.84 -16.17 8.28
N VAL A 147 -6.85 -15.43 7.78
CA VAL A 147 -6.13 -14.40 8.53
C VAL A 147 -5.99 -13.16 7.65
N ILE A 148 -6.27 -11.99 8.22
CA ILE A 148 -6.08 -10.70 7.55
C ILE A 148 -5.41 -9.73 8.50
N HIS A 149 -4.21 -9.30 8.14
CA HIS A 149 -3.50 -8.28 8.89
C HIS A 149 -3.46 -6.99 8.11
N PHE A 150 -3.81 -5.90 8.78
CA PHE A 150 -3.79 -4.55 8.23
C PHE A 150 -2.61 -3.80 8.84
N GLN A 151 -1.75 -3.25 8.00
CA GLN A 151 -0.63 -2.43 8.42
C GLN A 151 -0.76 -1.01 7.86
N ASP A 152 -0.64 -0.01 8.72
CA ASP A 152 -0.53 1.39 8.33
C ASP A 152 0.62 2.07 9.08
N PHE A 153 1.11 3.21 8.60
CA PHE A 153 2.11 3.99 9.32
C PHE A 153 1.50 4.61 10.59
N ASN A 154 0.24 5.06 10.51
CA ASN A 154 -0.42 5.81 11.57
C ASN A 154 -1.44 4.96 12.33
N ALA A 155 -1.28 4.83 13.66
CA ALA A 155 -2.25 4.14 14.51
C ALA A 155 -3.64 4.82 14.50
N GLU A 156 -3.65 6.14 14.34
CA GLU A 156 -4.88 6.94 14.25
C GLU A 156 -5.66 6.62 12.98
N VAL A 157 -5.00 6.33 11.84
CA VAL A 157 -5.68 5.88 10.61
C VAL A 157 -6.36 4.54 10.86
N LEU A 158 -5.67 3.60 11.51
CA LEU A 158 -6.25 2.31 11.86
C LEU A 158 -7.50 2.45 12.75
N ARG A 159 -7.42 3.23 13.83
CA ARG A 159 -8.54 3.44 14.77
C ARG A 159 -9.71 4.18 14.13
N SER A 160 -9.42 5.27 13.42
CA SER A 160 -10.44 6.17 12.90
C SER A 160 -11.12 5.67 11.63
N LEU A 161 -10.48 4.74 10.90
CA LEU A 161 -10.90 4.39 9.55
C LEU A 161 -10.85 2.89 9.26
N THR A 162 -9.69 2.25 9.35
CA THR A 162 -9.53 0.84 8.97
C THR A 162 -10.38 -0.07 9.84
N ILE A 163 -10.31 0.05 11.17
CA ILE A 163 -11.06 -0.76 12.13
C ILE A 163 -12.58 -0.59 11.94
N PRO A 164 -13.14 0.63 11.86
CA PRO A 164 -14.55 0.83 11.52
C PRO A 164 -14.98 0.21 10.19
N ASN A 165 -14.16 0.34 9.13
CA ASN A 165 -14.46 -0.22 7.81
C ASN A 165 -14.49 -1.75 7.85
N VAL A 166 -13.47 -2.37 8.45
CA VAL A 166 -13.41 -3.82 8.63
C VAL A 166 -14.61 -4.30 9.43
N THR A 167 -14.92 -3.61 10.52
CA THR A 167 -16.04 -3.94 11.41
C THR A 167 -17.37 -3.94 10.66
N VAL A 168 -17.66 -2.90 9.87
CA VAL A 168 -18.97 -2.79 9.20
C VAL A 168 -19.11 -3.78 8.03
N ASN A 169 -18.04 -4.05 7.29
CA ASN A 169 -18.09 -4.96 6.13
C ASN A 169 -18.11 -6.43 6.57
N LEU A 170 -17.23 -6.84 7.49
CA LEU A 170 -17.15 -8.25 7.90
C LEU A 170 -18.28 -8.68 8.84
N LYS A 171 -18.82 -7.77 9.68
CA LYS A 171 -20.03 -8.08 10.49
C LYS A 171 -21.31 -8.16 9.65
N LYS A 172 -21.38 -7.48 8.51
CA LYS A 172 -22.53 -7.55 7.60
C LYS A 172 -22.70 -8.96 7.02
N GLU A 173 -21.60 -9.61 6.68
CA GLU A 173 -21.58 -10.97 6.13
C GLU A 173 -22.15 -12.00 7.12
N LEU A 174 -21.76 -11.91 8.41
CA LEU A 174 -22.28 -12.76 9.49
C LEU A 174 -23.79 -12.64 9.70
N ASN A 175 -24.39 -11.49 9.37
CA ASN A 175 -25.83 -11.25 9.53
C ASN A 175 -26.62 -11.52 8.24
N GLN A 176 -25.97 -11.54 7.07
CA GLN A 176 -26.60 -11.78 5.76
C GLN A 176 -26.47 -13.24 5.30
N GLN A 177 -25.51 -14.00 5.83
CA GLN A 177 -25.51 -15.45 5.69
C GLN A 177 -26.68 -16.05 6.47
N GLN A 178 -27.81 -16.26 5.78
CA GLN A 178 -28.72 -17.33 6.17
C GLN A 178 -27.88 -18.62 6.27
N PRO A 179 -28.04 -19.44 7.31
CA PRO A 179 -27.23 -20.64 7.48
C PRO A 179 -27.55 -21.62 6.37
N LEU A 180 -26.77 -21.61 5.28
CA LEU A 180 -26.74 -22.69 4.32
C LEU A 180 -25.92 -23.83 4.96
N LEU A 181 -26.59 -24.53 5.89
CA LEU A 181 -26.13 -25.77 6.48
C LEU A 181 -25.93 -26.81 5.37
N THR A 182 -24.69 -27.00 4.93
CA THR A 182 -24.29 -28.21 4.23
C THR A 182 -23.04 -28.80 4.87
N SER A 183 -23.21 -30.04 5.36
CA SER A 183 -22.19 -30.95 5.93
C SER A 183 -21.81 -30.78 7.41
N LYS A 184 -21.89 -31.92 8.10
CA LYS A 184 -21.88 -32.18 9.56
C LYS A 184 -20.60 -31.82 10.35
N THR A 185 -19.82 -30.84 9.90
CA THR A 185 -18.66 -30.35 10.69
C THR A 185 -18.38 -28.88 10.35
N SER A 186 -19.36 -28.01 10.55
CA SER A 186 -19.19 -26.57 10.34
C SER A 186 -18.51 -25.94 11.56
N THR A 187 -17.18 -26.07 11.65
CA THR A 187 -16.40 -25.15 12.46
C THR A 187 -16.59 -23.77 11.83
N ILE A 188 -17.22 -22.83 12.54
CA ILE A 188 -17.28 -21.43 12.10
C ILE A 188 -15.83 -20.96 12.07
N ILE A 189 -15.23 -20.88 10.87
CA ILE A 189 -13.91 -20.28 10.71
C ILE A 189 -14.14 -18.78 10.85
N THR A 190 -13.92 -18.27 12.05
CA THR A 190 -13.83 -16.82 12.28
C THR A 190 -12.51 -16.36 11.71
N THR A 191 -12.54 -15.50 10.70
CA THR A 191 -11.34 -14.83 10.19
C THR A 191 -10.61 -14.12 11.33
N ASP A 192 -9.33 -14.41 11.52
CA ASP A 192 -8.47 -13.69 12.46
C ASP A 192 -8.06 -12.36 11.83
N VAL A 193 -8.41 -11.24 12.48
CA VAL A 193 -8.15 -9.90 11.96
C VAL A 193 -7.39 -9.07 12.99
N ARG A 194 -6.23 -8.55 12.60
CA ARG A 194 -5.34 -7.76 13.47
C ARG A 194 -4.80 -6.52 12.75
N PHE A 195 -4.42 -5.51 13.51
CA PHE A 195 -4.03 -4.19 13.00
C PHE A 195 -2.70 -3.76 13.59
N PHE A 196 -1.78 -3.29 12.75
CA PHE A 196 -0.41 -2.99 13.13
C PHE A 196 -0.01 -1.60 12.62
N ALA A 197 0.31 -0.69 13.53
CA ALA A 197 0.83 0.63 13.19
C ALA A 197 2.35 0.66 13.27
N GLY A 198 3.02 1.35 12.36
CA GLY A 198 4.45 1.62 12.46
C GLY A 198 5.17 1.67 11.12
N ASP A 199 6.45 2.05 11.20
CA ASP A 199 7.34 2.14 10.05
C ASP A 199 7.69 0.75 9.48
N TRP A 200 7.83 0.65 8.16
CA TRP A 200 8.17 -0.59 7.49
C TRP A 200 9.51 -1.19 7.91
N ASN A 201 10.46 -0.37 8.38
CA ASN A 201 11.73 -0.85 8.91
C ASN A 201 11.58 -1.62 10.22
N GLU A 202 10.51 -1.41 10.99
CA GLU A 202 10.35 -2.00 12.33
C GLU A 202 9.14 -2.93 12.45
N ILE A 203 8.14 -2.79 11.58
CA ILE A 203 6.87 -3.54 11.73
C ILE A 203 7.02 -5.06 11.70
N HIS A 204 8.05 -5.56 11.00
CA HIS A 204 8.38 -6.99 10.97
C HIS A 204 8.65 -7.59 12.37
N GLN A 205 8.98 -6.78 13.37
CA GLN A 205 9.17 -7.24 14.75
C GLN A 205 7.86 -7.62 15.44
N LEU A 206 6.72 -7.09 14.96
CA LEU A 206 5.40 -7.34 15.52
C LEU A 206 4.56 -8.32 14.70
N LEU A 207 4.80 -8.38 13.39
CA LEU A 207 4.04 -9.25 12.49
C LEU A 207 4.30 -10.73 12.86
N PRO A 208 3.26 -11.53 13.13
CA PRO A 208 3.43 -12.91 13.62
C PRO A 208 3.85 -13.90 12.52
N TYR A 209 3.72 -13.53 11.25
CA TYR A 209 4.08 -14.35 10.09
C TYR A 209 5.23 -13.71 9.31
N VAL A 210 6.41 -13.66 9.92
CA VAL A 210 7.65 -13.23 9.27
C VAL A 210 8.54 -14.43 9.09
N CYS A 211 9.04 -14.67 7.89
CA CYS A 211 10.02 -15.70 7.62
C CYS A 211 11.32 -15.36 8.34
N SER A 212 11.68 -16.18 9.32
CA SER A 212 13.01 -16.12 9.96
C SER A 212 14.06 -16.45 8.90
N GLY A 213 14.80 -15.45 8.44
CA GLY A 213 15.85 -15.57 7.42
C GLY A 213 17.16 -16.20 7.89
N GLU A 214 17.18 -16.90 9.02
CA GLU A 214 18.40 -17.57 9.48
C GLU A 214 18.39 -19.03 9.04
N GLU A 215 19.49 -19.44 8.39
CA GLU A 215 19.86 -20.83 8.19
C GLU A 215 19.61 -21.59 9.49
N ARG A 216 18.82 -22.68 9.42
CA ARG A 216 18.61 -23.60 10.54
C ARG A 216 19.97 -23.97 11.13
N LYS A 217 20.36 -23.34 12.24
CA LYS A 217 21.34 -23.95 13.13
C LYS A 217 20.59 -25.07 13.82
N GLU A 218 20.97 -26.31 13.51
CA GLU A 218 20.52 -27.49 14.23
C GLU A 218 20.83 -27.32 15.72
N THR A 219 19.89 -26.77 16.49
CA THR A 219 19.95 -26.83 17.95
C THR A 219 19.32 -28.14 18.35
N ASN A 220 20.18 -29.11 18.68
CA ASN A 220 19.81 -30.31 19.42
C ASN A 220 19.22 -29.89 20.78
N GLY A 221 17.90 -29.82 20.87
CA GLY A 221 17.21 -29.56 22.13
C GLY A 221 15.77 -29.15 21.89
N GLY A 222 14.86 -30.13 21.96
CA GLY A 222 13.45 -29.95 21.64
C GLY A 222 12.76 -28.80 22.37
N LEU A 223 12.18 -27.91 21.58
CA LEU A 223 10.91 -27.21 21.76
C LEU A 223 10.45 -26.89 20.33
N GLN A 224 9.23 -27.26 19.99
CA GLN A 224 8.67 -27.17 18.64
C GLN A 224 8.62 -25.70 18.19
N GLU A 225 9.63 -25.25 17.45
CA GLU A 225 9.67 -23.91 16.86
C GLU A 225 8.48 -23.76 15.92
N LYS A 226 7.66 -22.72 16.16
CA LYS A 226 6.57 -22.31 15.26
C LYS A 226 7.19 -22.06 13.88
N SER A 227 6.93 -22.96 12.93
CA SER A 227 7.22 -22.73 11.52
C SER A 227 6.42 -21.49 11.07
N CYS A 228 7.06 -20.33 11.07
CA CYS A 228 6.46 -19.08 10.63
C CYS A 228 6.54 -19.02 9.10
N ASP A 229 5.48 -19.47 8.46
CA ASP A 229 5.46 -19.69 7.01
C ASP A 229 5.05 -18.43 6.22
N GLY A 230 5.36 -17.21 6.68
CA GLY A 230 5.00 -15.96 5.98
C GLY A 230 3.50 -15.79 5.67
N TYR A 231 3.15 -14.79 4.87
CA TYR A 231 1.81 -14.54 4.34
C TYR A 231 1.70 -15.09 2.92
N ASP A 232 0.60 -15.78 2.64
CA ASP A 232 0.35 -16.37 1.32
C ASP A 232 0.08 -15.27 0.28
N VAL A 233 -0.58 -14.18 0.70
CA VAL A 233 -0.86 -13.02 -0.15
C VAL A 233 -0.49 -11.72 0.56
N ILE A 234 0.25 -10.86 -0.12
CA ILE A 234 0.50 -9.47 0.31
C ILE A 234 -0.21 -8.53 -0.65
N LEU A 235 -0.98 -7.58 -0.11
CA LEU A 235 -1.74 -6.58 -0.85
C LEU A 235 -1.15 -5.20 -0.60
N MET A 236 -1.01 -4.42 -1.67
CA MET A 236 -0.38 -3.10 -1.62
C MET A 236 -1.10 -2.15 -2.57
N ALA A 237 -1.66 -1.06 -2.06
CA ALA A 237 -2.28 -0.03 -2.89
C ALA A 237 -1.63 1.33 -2.61
N GLU A 238 -1.02 1.92 -3.63
CA GLU A 238 -0.45 3.27 -3.59
C GLU A 238 0.67 3.44 -2.53
N THR A 239 1.46 2.39 -2.31
CA THR A 239 2.57 2.35 -1.33
C THR A 239 3.94 2.73 -1.92
N VAL A 240 4.07 2.75 -3.24
CA VAL A 240 5.36 2.97 -3.96
C VAL A 240 5.58 4.43 -4.39
N TYR A 241 4.92 5.38 -3.73
CA TYR A 241 4.98 6.80 -4.10
C TYR A 241 6.32 7.47 -3.74
N ALA A 242 6.92 7.09 -2.61
CA ALA A 242 8.15 7.70 -2.12
C ALA A 242 9.38 6.88 -2.51
N LEU A 243 10.29 7.47 -3.29
CA LEU A 243 11.52 6.81 -3.73
C LEU A 243 12.40 6.35 -2.55
N SER A 244 12.43 7.13 -1.47
CA SER A 244 13.18 6.83 -0.25
C SER A 244 12.72 5.56 0.47
N SER A 245 11.47 5.15 0.27
CA SER A 245 10.85 4.04 1.02
C SER A 245 10.81 2.73 0.24
N LEU A 246 11.16 2.74 -1.07
CA LEU A 246 11.04 1.54 -1.92
C LEU A 246 11.91 0.38 -1.41
N HIS A 247 13.12 0.67 -0.93
CA HIS A 247 14.04 -0.38 -0.48
C HIS A 247 13.58 -1.06 0.81
N CYS A 248 13.20 -0.29 1.84
CA CYS A 248 12.71 -0.89 3.09
C CYS A 248 11.39 -1.63 2.89
N LEU A 249 10.50 -1.13 2.01
CA LEU A 249 9.27 -1.81 1.62
C LEU A 249 9.57 -3.16 0.95
N TYR A 250 10.52 -3.21 0.02
CA TYR A 250 10.89 -4.45 -0.66
C TYR A 250 11.52 -5.47 0.31
N GLU A 251 12.38 -5.03 1.23
CA GLU A 251 12.93 -5.89 2.27
C GLU A 251 11.84 -6.45 3.21
N LEU A 252 10.84 -5.63 3.56
CA LEU A 252 9.69 -6.07 4.35
C LEU A 252 8.90 -7.16 3.61
N ILE A 253 8.63 -6.97 2.32
CA ILE A 253 7.95 -7.98 1.49
C ILE A 253 8.72 -9.31 1.51
N LYS A 254 10.03 -9.28 1.27
CA LYS A 254 10.87 -10.49 1.28
C LYS A 254 10.89 -11.24 2.63
N ARG A 255 10.69 -10.50 3.72
CA ARG A 255 10.58 -11.05 5.09
C ARG A 255 9.19 -11.60 5.38
N CYS A 256 8.14 -10.99 4.84
CA CYS A 256 6.76 -11.36 5.14
C CYS A 256 6.19 -12.40 4.19
N MET A 257 6.68 -12.51 2.96
CA MET A 257 6.09 -13.37 1.93
C MET A 257 6.37 -14.86 2.18
N HIS A 258 5.33 -15.69 2.14
CA HIS A 258 5.44 -17.15 2.27
C HIS A 258 6.32 -17.73 1.17
N ARG A 259 7.28 -18.59 1.52
CA ARG A 259 8.19 -19.21 0.55
C ARG A 259 7.77 -20.64 0.23
N PRO A 260 7.82 -21.07 -1.04
CA PRO A 260 8.12 -20.31 -2.27
C PRO A 260 6.85 -19.83 -3.01
N SER A 261 5.66 -20.00 -2.43
CA SER A 261 4.39 -19.85 -3.14
C SER A 261 3.64 -18.56 -2.82
N GLY A 262 4.17 -17.72 -1.94
CA GLY A 262 3.58 -16.41 -1.64
C GLY A 262 3.48 -15.56 -2.90
N ILE A 263 2.51 -14.65 -2.91
CA ILE A 263 2.28 -13.72 -4.01
C ILE A 263 2.01 -12.31 -3.48
N VAL A 264 2.41 -11.31 -4.26
CA VAL A 264 2.12 -9.90 -3.96
C VAL A 264 1.24 -9.34 -5.07
N TYR A 265 0.15 -8.66 -4.73
CA TYR A 265 -0.57 -7.81 -5.67
C TYR A 265 -0.38 -6.35 -5.28
N MET A 266 0.11 -5.56 -6.22
CA MET A 266 0.45 -4.15 -6.02
C MET A 266 -0.24 -3.28 -7.06
N ALA A 267 -1.05 -2.32 -6.61
CA ALA A 267 -1.57 -1.25 -7.46
C ALA A 267 -0.87 0.08 -7.14
N GLY A 268 -0.54 0.86 -8.16
CA GLY A 268 0.06 2.18 -7.98
C GLY A 268 0.18 2.95 -9.28
N LYS A 269 0.60 4.21 -9.20
CA LYS A 269 0.83 5.04 -10.37
C LYS A 269 2.18 4.71 -11.01
N LYS A 270 2.21 4.76 -12.33
CA LYS A 270 3.41 4.63 -13.15
C LYS A 270 4.50 5.62 -12.74
N HIS A 271 4.08 6.81 -12.28
CA HIS A 271 4.95 7.82 -11.67
C HIS A 271 4.18 8.74 -10.72
N TYR A 272 4.82 9.16 -9.63
CA TYR A 272 4.29 10.17 -8.72
C TYR A 272 5.14 11.45 -8.81
N PHE A 273 4.55 12.51 -9.35
CA PHE A 273 5.25 13.80 -9.46
C PHE A 273 5.56 14.38 -8.06
N GLY A 274 6.72 15.03 -7.92
CA GLY A 274 7.20 15.60 -6.67
C GLY A 274 8.01 14.61 -5.82
N VAL A 275 7.39 13.52 -5.38
CA VAL A 275 8.03 12.48 -4.54
C VAL A 275 8.91 11.50 -5.34
N GLY A 276 8.68 11.39 -6.65
CA GLY A 276 9.60 10.73 -7.60
C GLY A 276 9.47 9.20 -7.70
N GLY A 277 8.70 8.55 -6.83
CA GLY A 277 8.44 7.11 -6.91
C GLY A 277 7.47 6.72 -8.03
N GLY A 278 7.06 5.45 -8.01
CA GLY A 278 6.21 4.85 -9.02
C GLY A 278 6.42 3.34 -9.14
N THR A 279 5.47 2.68 -9.79
CA THR A 279 5.54 1.24 -10.08
C THR A 279 6.78 0.88 -10.88
N ARG A 280 7.20 1.72 -11.83
CA ARG A 280 8.40 1.51 -12.66
C ARG A 280 9.67 1.37 -11.82
N GLN A 281 9.89 2.31 -10.90
CA GLN A 281 11.07 2.31 -10.04
C GLN A 281 11.06 1.09 -9.12
N PHE A 282 9.89 0.72 -8.61
CA PHE A 282 9.75 -0.44 -7.73
C PHE A 282 9.94 -1.77 -8.47
N VAL A 283 9.35 -1.94 -9.66
CA VAL A 283 9.53 -3.15 -10.47
C VAL A 283 10.98 -3.32 -10.90
N ASN A 284 11.67 -2.24 -11.30
CA ASN A 284 13.10 -2.30 -11.59
C ASN A 284 13.92 -2.80 -10.38
N LEU A 285 13.64 -2.29 -9.18
CA LEU A 285 14.28 -2.75 -7.94
C LEU A 285 14.04 -4.25 -7.71
N VAL A 286 12.82 -4.73 -7.92
CA VAL A 286 12.45 -6.15 -7.76
C VAL A 286 13.19 -7.03 -8.77
N GLU A 287 13.23 -6.61 -10.03
CA GLU A 287 13.86 -7.37 -11.12
C GLU A 287 15.40 -7.41 -10.99
N GLU A 288 16.02 -6.32 -10.53
CA GLU A 288 17.46 -6.23 -10.30
C GLU A 288 17.94 -7.15 -9.17
N ASP A 289 17.15 -7.31 -8.10
CA ASP A 289 17.45 -8.24 -6.99
C ASP A 289 17.30 -9.71 -7.39
N GLY A 290 16.41 -10.00 -8.36
CA GLY A 290 16.32 -11.32 -9.01
C GLY A 290 15.70 -12.44 -8.17
N ILE A 291 15.20 -12.16 -6.96
CA ILE A 291 14.49 -13.15 -6.12
C ILE A 291 13.04 -13.33 -6.58
N LEU A 292 12.38 -12.23 -6.94
CA LEU A 292 11.02 -12.23 -7.45
C LEU A 292 10.98 -11.88 -8.95
N ALA A 293 9.89 -12.23 -9.60
CA ALA A 293 9.49 -11.77 -10.92
C ALA A 293 8.26 -10.87 -10.79
N ALA A 294 8.15 -9.88 -11.67
CA ALA A 294 7.01 -8.98 -11.77
C ALA A 294 6.21 -9.26 -13.06
N CYS A 295 4.88 -9.28 -12.94
CA CYS A 295 3.96 -9.45 -14.06
C CYS A 295 2.92 -8.32 -14.02
N LEU A 296 2.78 -7.58 -15.12
CA LEU A 296 1.76 -6.54 -15.26
C LEU A 296 0.41 -7.20 -15.54
N LEU A 297 -0.58 -6.95 -14.68
CA LEU A 297 -1.93 -7.48 -14.83
C LEU A 297 -2.86 -6.48 -15.54
N ALA A 298 -2.72 -5.19 -15.24
CA ALA A 298 -3.56 -4.16 -15.86
C ALA A 298 -2.88 -2.80 -15.90
N GLU A 299 -3.23 -2.01 -16.92
CA GLU A 299 -2.93 -0.58 -17.03
C GLU A 299 -4.27 0.18 -17.09
N VAL A 300 -4.44 1.18 -16.24
CA VAL A 300 -5.65 2.00 -16.14
C VAL A 300 -5.33 3.45 -16.48
N ALA A 301 -5.94 3.95 -17.54
CA ALA A 301 -5.79 5.32 -18.04
C ALA A 301 -7.18 5.94 -18.22
N ASP A 302 -7.74 6.47 -17.13
CA ASP A 302 -9.07 7.09 -17.09
C ASP A 302 -9.07 8.59 -17.45
N GLY A 303 -7.89 9.19 -17.59
CA GLY A 303 -7.73 10.62 -17.87
C GLY A 303 -7.99 11.55 -16.69
N SER A 304 -8.36 11.03 -15.52
CA SER A 304 -8.54 11.80 -14.28
C SER A 304 -7.31 11.74 -13.36
N SER A 305 -6.45 10.73 -13.53
CA SER A 305 -5.19 10.64 -12.79
C SER A 305 -4.02 10.23 -13.70
N ASN A 306 -2.80 10.12 -13.14
CA ASN A 306 -1.70 9.52 -13.89
C ASN A 306 -1.99 8.04 -14.17
N VAL A 307 -1.41 7.49 -15.23
CA VAL A 307 -1.57 6.07 -15.58
C VAL A 307 -1.26 5.20 -14.36
N ARG A 308 -2.24 4.38 -13.98
CA ARG A 308 -2.14 3.43 -12.87
C ARG A 308 -1.88 2.04 -13.44
N GLU A 309 -1.16 1.24 -12.68
CA GLU A 309 -0.81 -0.13 -13.05
C GLU A 309 -1.08 -1.05 -11.87
N VAL A 310 -1.53 -2.27 -12.17
CA VAL A 310 -1.64 -3.36 -11.20
C VAL A 310 -0.66 -4.47 -11.57
N TRP A 311 0.18 -4.85 -10.63
CA TRP A 311 1.27 -5.79 -10.79
C TRP A 311 1.11 -6.98 -9.84
N LYS A 312 1.57 -8.15 -10.30
CA LYS A 312 1.70 -9.38 -9.52
C LYS A 312 3.18 -9.71 -9.35
N LEU A 313 3.64 -9.89 -8.12
CA LEU A 313 5.01 -10.36 -7.84
C LEU A 313 4.98 -11.79 -7.29
N MET A 314 5.90 -12.63 -7.75
CA MET A 314 5.99 -14.04 -7.35
C MET A 314 7.46 -14.48 -7.35
N TYR A 315 7.80 -15.55 -6.62
CA TYR A 315 9.14 -16.12 -6.66
C TYR A 315 9.48 -16.63 -8.07
N ARG A 316 10.76 -16.51 -8.44
CA ARG A 316 11.30 -17.10 -9.68
C ARG A 316 11.52 -18.60 -9.58
#